data_AF-A0A942VYJ4-F1
#
_entry.id   AF-A0A942VYJ4-F1
#
_cell.length_a   1.000
_cell.length_b   1.000
_cell.length_c   1.000
_cell.angle_alpha   90.00
_cell.angle_beta   90.00
_cell.angle_gamma   90.00
#
_symmetry.space_group_name_H-M   'P 1'
#
loop_
_entity.id
_entity.type
_entity.pdbx_description
1 polymer ?
#
loop_
_entity_poly.entity_id
_entity_poly.type
_entity_poly.pdbx_seq_one_letter_code
_entity_poly.pdbx_strand_id
1 'polypeptide(L)'
;MKEKLMKIGLPQETIKEVMNLMTTEITKLKNEHQTQINNIKLENEIEKAMTSYGAKTTKAVRALLNTDEIKFDDNGNITGINQQLDKLINDESTKYLFNNKEDINFSGVNIGTSNDDNKSFENMSYEEICDFLKE
;
A
#
# COMPACT_ATOMS: atom_id res chain seq x y z
N MET A 1 -20.66 -36.92 2.75
CA MET A 1 -21.90 -36.11 2.90
C MET A 1 -23.11 -36.84 2.34
N LYS A 2 -23.12 -37.22 1.05
CA LYS A 2 -24.14 -38.11 0.44
C LYS A 2 -24.52 -39.31 1.31
N GLU A 3 -23.52 -40.04 1.80
CA GLU A 3 -23.70 -41.20 2.68
C GLU A 3 -24.36 -40.86 4.04
N LYS A 4 -24.07 -39.67 4.58
CA LYS A 4 -24.70 -39.17 5.81
C LYS A 4 -26.15 -38.78 5.54
N LEU A 5 -26.44 -38.14 4.40
CA LEU A 5 -27.78 -37.73 3.98
C LEU A 5 -28.71 -38.92 3.67
N MET A 6 -28.15 -40.00 3.08
CA MET A 6 -28.87 -41.26 2.90
C MET A 6 -29.26 -41.92 4.23
N LYS A 7 -28.37 -41.87 5.23
CA LYS A 7 -28.63 -42.44 6.56
C LYS A 7 -29.74 -41.71 7.34
N ILE A 8 -30.11 -40.50 6.94
CA ILE A 8 -31.22 -39.72 7.52
C ILE A 8 -32.55 -39.97 6.78
N GLY A 9 -32.58 -40.87 5.79
CA GLY A 9 -33.80 -41.28 5.08
C GLY A 9 -34.30 -40.28 4.03
N LEU A 10 -33.46 -39.35 3.59
CA LEU A 10 -33.83 -38.41 2.53
C LEU A 10 -33.95 -39.12 1.16
N PRO A 11 -34.96 -38.77 0.34
CA PRO A 11 -35.09 -39.29 -1.02
C PRO A 11 -33.82 -39.06 -1.86
N GLN A 12 -33.46 -40.03 -2.71
CA GLN A 12 -32.28 -39.93 -3.59
C GLN A 12 -32.28 -38.68 -4.48
N GLU A 13 -33.46 -38.28 -4.95
CA GLU A 13 -33.66 -37.09 -5.77
C GLU A 13 -33.33 -35.81 -5.01
N THR A 14 -33.86 -35.65 -3.78
CA THR A 14 -33.58 -34.48 -2.94
C THR A 14 -32.12 -34.43 -2.51
N ILE A 15 -31.47 -35.58 -2.27
CA ILE A 15 -30.02 -35.64 -2.00
C ILE A 15 -29.23 -35.12 -3.21
N LYS A 16 -29.63 -35.45 -4.44
CA LYS A 16 -28.95 -35.00 -5.66
C LYS A 16 -29.11 -33.48 -5.85
N GLU A 17 -30.31 -32.95 -5.64
CA GLU A 17 -30.58 -31.51 -5.73
C GLU A 17 -29.76 -30.71 -4.71
N VAL A 18 -29.77 -31.14 -3.44
CA VAL A 18 -29.00 -30.49 -2.37
C VAL A 18 -27.50 -30.50 -2.67
N MET A 19 -26.97 -31.63 -3.16
CA MET A 19 -25.54 -31.73 -3.52
C MET A 19 -25.19 -30.82 -4.70
N ASN A 20 -26.07 -30.70 -5.70
CA ASN A 20 -25.85 -29.83 -6.86
C ASN A 20 -25.88 -28.35 -6.46
N LEU A 21 -26.88 -27.94 -5.66
CA LEU A 21 -26.97 -26.59 -5.12
C LEU A 21 -25.74 -26.24 -4.31
N MET A 22 -25.35 -27.10 -3.37
CA MET A 22 -24.18 -26.89 -2.52
C MET A 22 -22.88 -26.83 -3.32
N THR A 23 -22.69 -27.70 -4.32
CA THR A 23 -21.50 -27.66 -5.18
C THR A 23 -21.44 -26.38 -6.01
N THR A 24 -22.59 -25.93 -6.50
CA THR A 24 -22.71 -24.67 -7.23
C THR A 24 -22.38 -23.48 -6.35
N GLU A 25 -22.93 -23.42 -5.13
CA GLU A 25 -22.66 -22.37 -4.16
C GLU A 25 -21.20 -22.35 -3.72
N ILE A 26 -20.59 -23.50 -3.42
CA ILE A 26 -19.17 -23.59 -3.08
C ILE A 26 -18.30 -23.10 -4.24
N THR A 27 -18.63 -23.48 -5.48
CA THR A 27 -17.87 -23.05 -6.66
C THR A 27 -17.99 -21.54 -6.87
N LYS A 28 -19.21 -21.01 -6.73
CA LYS A 28 -19.48 -19.58 -6.81
C LYS A 28 -18.71 -18.80 -5.73
N LEU A 29 -18.84 -19.20 -4.47
CA LEU A 29 -18.12 -18.60 -3.35
C LEU A 29 -16.62 -18.64 -3.54
N LYS A 30 -16.08 -19.77 -4.00
CA LYS A 30 -14.64 -19.90 -4.28
C LYS A 30 -14.17 -18.93 -5.36
N ASN A 31 -14.93 -18.79 -6.45
CA ASN A 31 -14.59 -17.87 -7.54
C ASN A 31 -14.72 -16.40 -7.10
N GLU A 32 -15.76 -16.06 -6.34
CA GLU A 32 -15.97 -14.73 -5.78
C GLU A 32 -14.84 -14.35 -4.80
N HIS A 33 -14.50 -15.24 -3.86
CA HIS A 33 -13.40 -15.01 -2.92
C HIS A 33 -12.05 -14.90 -3.64
N GLN A 34 -11.78 -15.74 -4.64
CA GLN A 34 -10.54 -15.65 -5.40
C GLN A 34 -10.44 -14.32 -6.15
N THR A 35 -11.55 -13.86 -6.72
CA THR A 35 -11.62 -12.55 -7.39
C THR A 35 -11.38 -11.42 -6.40
N GLN A 36 -12.01 -11.47 -5.22
CA GLN A 36 -11.83 -10.47 -4.17
C GLN A 36 -10.38 -10.43 -3.67
N ILE A 37 -9.74 -11.58 -3.45
CA ILE A 37 -8.34 -11.66 -3.04
C ILE A 37 -7.42 -11.05 -4.10
N ASN A 38 -7.65 -11.40 -5.38
CA ASN A 38 -6.86 -10.86 -6.48
C ASN A 38 -7.02 -9.35 -6.60
N ASN A 39 -8.25 -8.84 -6.44
CA ASN A 39 -8.53 -7.41 -6.42
C ASN A 39 -7.81 -6.73 -5.26
N ILE A 40 -7.96 -7.22 -4.03
CA ILE A 40 -7.26 -6.65 -2.86
C ILE A 40 -5.74 -6.61 -3.08
N LYS A 41 -5.16 -7.69 -3.63
CA LYS A 41 -3.73 -7.73 -3.94
C LYS A 41 -3.35 -6.68 -4.99
N LEU A 42 -4.14 -6.54 -6.04
CA LEU A 42 -3.93 -5.56 -7.10
C LEU A 42 -3.97 -4.15 -6.52
N GLU A 43 -4.98 -3.87 -5.70
CA GLU A 43 -5.18 -2.59 -5.03
C GLU A 43 -4.01 -2.22 -4.12
N ASN A 44 -3.55 -3.17 -3.29
CA ASN A 44 -2.42 -2.95 -2.40
C ASN A 44 -1.12 -2.64 -3.15
N GLU A 45 -0.85 -3.35 -4.25
CA GLU A 45 0.34 -3.09 -5.06
C GLU A 45 0.24 -1.75 -5.79
N ILE A 46 -0.97 -1.34 -6.22
CA ILE A 46 -1.21 -0.01 -6.80
C ILE A 46 -0.89 1.09 -5.79
N GLU A 47 -1.45 1.00 -4.58
CA GLU A 47 -1.20 1.97 -3.50
C GLU A 47 0.28 2.01 -3.09
N LYS A 48 0.93 0.85 -3.01
CA LYS A 48 2.35 0.75 -2.71
C LYS A 48 3.22 1.40 -3.79
N ALA A 49 2.90 1.20 -5.06
CA ALA A 49 3.60 1.85 -6.16
C ALA A 49 3.44 3.38 -6.04
N MET A 50 2.21 3.87 -5.91
CA MET A 50 1.93 5.31 -5.77
C MET A 50 2.64 5.94 -4.56
N THR A 51 2.69 5.23 -3.43
CA THR A 51 3.40 5.66 -2.22
C THR A 51 4.92 5.70 -2.45
N SER A 52 5.46 4.68 -3.13
CA SER A 52 6.90 4.59 -3.47
C SER A 52 7.33 5.72 -4.42
N TYR A 53 6.42 6.14 -5.29
CA TYR A 53 6.57 7.29 -6.19
C TYR A 53 6.29 8.64 -5.50
N GLY A 54 5.95 8.64 -4.20
CA GLY A 54 5.76 9.86 -3.42
C GLY A 54 4.47 10.62 -3.73
N ALA A 55 3.40 9.92 -4.13
CA ALA A 55 2.10 10.55 -4.39
C ALA A 55 1.58 11.30 -3.14
N LYS A 56 1.34 12.61 -3.26
CA LYS A 56 0.76 13.47 -2.22
C LYS A 56 -0.70 13.12 -1.92
N THR A 57 -1.45 12.70 -2.94
CA THR A 57 -2.85 12.30 -2.80
C THR A 57 -3.12 11.08 -3.66
N THR A 58 -3.21 9.91 -3.02
CA THR A 58 -3.44 8.64 -3.71
C THR A 58 -4.74 8.66 -4.51
N LYS A 59 -5.82 9.22 -3.96
CA LYS A 59 -7.10 9.34 -4.67
C LYS A 59 -7.00 10.09 -6.01
N ALA A 60 -6.21 11.16 -6.08
CA ALA A 60 -6.04 11.97 -7.28
C ALA A 60 -5.18 11.25 -8.32
N VAL A 61 -4.01 10.74 -7.90
CA VAL A 61 -3.12 9.97 -8.78
C VAL A 61 -3.83 8.74 -9.33
N ARG A 62 -4.62 8.06 -8.50
CA ARG A 62 -5.40 6.89 -8.90
C ARG A 62 -6.44 7.19 -9.98
N ALA A 63 -7.08 8.36 -9.92
CA ALA A 63 -8.06 8.77 -10.93
C ALA A 63 -7.43 9.01 -12.31
N LEU A 64 -6.10 9.22 -12.36
CA LEU A 64 -5.34 9.41 -13.58
C LEU A 64 -4.71 8.10 -14.10
N LEU A 65 -4.81 7.00 -13.35
CA LEU A 65 -4.31 5.69 -13.76
C LEU A 65 -5.34 4.95 -14.61
N ASN A 66 -4.86 4.32 -15.68
CA ASN A 66 -5.63 3.37 -16.47
C ASN A 66 -5.53 1.97 -15.83
N THR A 67 -6.54 1.59 -15.07
CA THR A 67 -6.62 0.30 -14.38
C THR A 67 -6.69 -0.89 -15.32
N ASP A 68 -7.13 -0.71 -16.57
CA ASP A 68 -7.28 -1.81 -17.54
C ASP A 68 -5.93 -2.33 -18.05
N GLU A 69 -4.90 -1.48 -17.97
CA GLU A 69 -3.52 -1.81 -18.32
C GLU A 69 -2.72 -2.40 -17.15
N ILE A 70 -3.24 -2.31 -15.91
CA ILE A 70 -2.54 -2.81 -14.72
C ILE A 70 -2.93 -4.27 -14.49
N LYS A 71 -1.97 -5.18 -14.68
CA LYS A 71 -2.18 -6.63 -14.60
C LYS A 71 -1.08 -7.31 -13.83
N PHE A 72 -1.40 -8.47 -13.27
CA PHE A 72 -0.39 -9.36 -12.73
C PHE A 72 0.46 -9.97 -13.85
N ASP A 73 1.77 -10.02 -13.64
CA ASP A 73 2.69 -10.84 -14.42
C ASP A 73 2.69 -12.30 -13.91
N ASP A 74 3.42 -13.16 -14.62
CA ASP A 74 3.58 -14.58 -14.28
C ASP A 74 4.29 -14.80 -12.92
N ASN A 75 4.99 -13.78 -12.41
CA ASN A 75 5.69 -13.80 -11.12
C ASN A 75 4.81 -13.28 -9.97
N GLY A 76 3.58 -12.83 -10.27
CA GLY A 76 2.64 -12.28 -9.30
C GLY A 76 2.90 -10.83 -8.88
N ASN A 77 3.71 -10.08 -9.62
CA ASN A 77 3.87 -8.62 -9.50
C ASN A 77 2.91 -7.90 -10.45
N ILE A 78 2.64 -6.62 -10.20
CA ILE A 78 1.82 -5.81 -11.12
C ILE A 78 2.71 -5.13 -12.16
N THR A 79 2.22 -5.08 -13.40
CA THR A 79 2.88 -4.43 -14.55
C THR A 79 2.05 -3.24 -15.03
N GLY A 80 2.63 -2.40 -15.91
CA GLY A 80 1.96 -1.23 -16.47
C GLY A 80 1.92 0.00 -15.56
N ILE A 81 1.78 -0.18 -14.24
CA ILE A 81 1.66 0.95 -13.30
C ILE A 81 2.88 1.86 -13.25
N ASN A 82 4.10 1.30 -13.23
CA ASN A 82 5.32 2.10 -13.08
C ASN A 82 5.48 3.08 -14.27
N GLN A 83 5.20 2.59 -15.49
CA GLN A 83 5.24 3.41 -16.70
C GLN A 83 4.22 4.56 -16.68
N GLN A 84 3.05 4.32 -16.09
CA GLN A 84 2.03 5.36 -15.94
C GLN A 84 2.44 6.38 -14.87
N LEU A 85 2.94 5.94 -13.71
CA LEU A 85 3.43 6.83 -12.66
C LEU A 85 4.63 7.67 -13.11
N ASP A 86 5.56 7.09 -13.86
CA ASP A 86 6.68 7.80 -14.47
C ASP A 86 6.18 8.91 -15.41
N LYS A 87 5.17 8.64 -16.25
CA LYS A 87 4.58 9.66 -17.12
C LYS A 87 3.95 10.78 -16.30
N LEU A 88 3.19 10.45 -15.25
CA LEU A 88 2.50 11.44 -14.41
C LEU A 88 3.48 12.32 -13.62
N ILE A 89 4.66 11.81 -13.24
CA ILE A 89 5.68 12.60 -12.55
C ILE A 89 6.38 13.58 -13.49
N ASN A 90 6.62 13.17 -14.74
CA ASN A 90 7.33 13.98 -15.72
C ASN A 90 6.40 14.96 -16.46
N ASP A 91 5.09 14.80 -16.34
CA ASP A 91 4.12 15.68 -16.98
C ASP A 91 3.88 16.95 -16.13
N GLU A 92 3.97 18.11 -16.78
CA GLU A 92 3.79 19.42 -16.14
C GLU A 92 2.43 19.61 -15.47
N SER A 93 1.38 18.97 -16.00
CA SER A 93 0.03 19.07 -15.49
C SER A 93 -0.25 18.15 -14.31
N THR A 94 0.64 17.21 -13.98
CA THR A 94 0.41 16.23 -12.91
C THR A 94 1.57 16.11 -11.93
N LYS A 95 2.76 16.62 -12.24
CA LYS A 95 3.95 16.57 -11.36
C LYS A 95 3.72 17.09 -9.95
N TYR A 96 2.83 18.07 -9.78
CA TYR A 96 2.50 18.66 -8.48
C TYR A 96 1.83 17.65 -7.52
N LEU A 97 1.30 16.54 -8.04
CA LEU A 97 0.71 15.47 -7.25
C LEU A 97 1.75 14.58 -6.57
N PHE A 98 3.04 14.76 -6.84
CA PHE A 98 4.13 13.94 -6.31
C PHE A 98 5.10 14.79 -5.49
N ASN A 99 5.73 14.18 -4.49
CA ASN A 99 6.79 14.80 -3.72
C ASN A 99 8.09 14.80 -4.52
N ASN A 100 8.79 15.94 -4.55
CA ASN A 100 10.17 15.93 -5.00
C ASN A 100 11.01 15.24 -3.92
N LYS A 101 12.02 14.47 -4.33
CA LYS A 101 12.95 13.81 -3.40
C LYS A 101 13.68 14.81 -2.47
N GLU A 102 13.71 16.09 -2.84
CA GLU A 102 14.33 17.18 -2.09
C GLU A 102 13.40 17.83 -1.04
N ASP A 103 12.07 17.61 -1.12
CA ASP A 103 11.09 18.29 -0.26
C ASP A 103 10.89 17.60 1.10
N ILE A 104 11.47 16.42 1.32
CA ILE A 104 11.38 15.71 2.61
C ILE A 104 12.58 16.08 3.49
N ASN A 105 12.69 17.37 3.84
CA ASN A 105 13.49 17.81 4.98
C ASN A 105 12.63 17.74 6.24
N PHE A 106 12.33 16.51 6.70
CA PHE A 106 11.70 16.32 8.01
C PHE A 106 12.74 16.59 9.09
N SER A 107 12.91 17.85 9.47
CA SER A 107 13.56 18.19 10.74
C SER A 107 12.54 17.90 11.85
N GLY A 108 12.58 16.68 12.38
CA GLY A 108 11.78 16.33 13.55
C GLY A 108 12.07 17.30 14.69
N VAL A 109 11.03 17.75 15.40
CA VAL A 109 11.21 18.40 16.70
C VAL A 109 11.52 17.29 17.71
N ASN A 110 12.74 17.27 18.25
CA ASN A 110 13.07 16.44 19.41
C ASN A 110 12.37 17.02 20.64
N ILE A 111 11.16 16.55 20.93
CA ILE A 111 10.44 16.90 22.17
C ILE A 111 11.15 16.17 23.31
N GLY A 112 12.02 16.90 24.03
CA GLY A 112 12.82 16.37 25.14
C GLY A 112 14.23 16.97 25.22
N THR A 113 14.70 17.61 24.15
CA THR A 113 15.90 18.46 24.20
C THR A 113 15.43 19.90 24.21
N SER A 114 15.55 20.59 25.34
CA SER A 114 15.58 22.05 25.31
C SER A 114 16.59 22.46 24.24
N ASN A 115 16.18 23.36 23.34
CA ASN A 115 17.12 24.14 22.56
C ASN A 115 17.87 25.02 23.57
N ASP A 116 18.86 24.46 24.25
CA ASP A 116 20.02 25.23 24.64
C ASP A 116 20.96 25.17 23.45
N ASP A 117 21.34 26.34 22.97
CA ASP A 117 22.47 26.55 22.06
C ASP A 117 23.79 26.16 22.74
N ASN A 118 23.87 24.96 23.30
CA ASN A 118 25.09 24.39 23.85
C ASN A 118 25.97 23.96 22.68
N LYS A 119 26.72 24.92 22.14
CA LYS A 119 27.97 24.63 21.45
C LYS A 119 28.75 23.63 22.31
N SER A 120 28.95 22.42 21.80
CA SER A 120 29.86 21.45 22.43
C SER A 120 31.21 22.15 22.69
N PHE A 121 31.86 21.88 23.83
CA PHE A 121 33.17 22.43 24.18
C PHE A 121 34.22 22.23 23.08
N GLU A 122 34.04 21.19 22.25
CA GLU A 122 34.90 20.87 21.11
C GLU A 122 34.80 21.90 19.96
N ASN A 123 33.70 22.67 19.91
CA ASN A 123 33.41 23.66 18.86
C ASN A 123 33.42 25.11 19.38
N MET A 124 33.95 25.33 20.59
CA MET A 124 34.00 26.64 21.22
C MET A 124 35.42 27.23 21.07
N SER A 125 35.51 28.52 20.73
CA SER A 125 36.80 29.23 20.67
C SER A 125 37.45 29.23 22.05
N TYR A 126 38.79 29.22 22.10
CA TYR A 126 39.54 29.30 23.36
C TYR A 126 39.14 30.52 24.21
N GLU A 127 38.82 31.65 23.55
CA GLU A 127 38.34 32.86 24.24
C GLU A 127 36.96 32.66 24.88
N GLU A 128 36.04 31.99 24.18
CA GLU A 128 34.70 31.67 24.66
C GLU A 128 34.75 30.66 25.84
N ILE A 129 35.68 29.70 25.81
CA ILE A 129 35.92 28.76 26.93
C ILE A 129 36.47 29.49 28.17
N CYS A 130 37.39 30.44 27.97
CA CYS A 130 37.97 31.21 29.07
C CYS A 130 36.95 32.09 29.78
N ASP A 131 35.95 32.62 29.07
CA ASP A 131 34.92 33.44 29.70
C ASP A 131 33.90 32.60 30.49
N PHE A 132 33.59 31.38 30.03
CA PHE A 132 32.74 30.43 30.78
C PHE A 132 33.37 29.98 32.11
N LEU A 133 34.70 29.85 32.18
CA LEU A 133 35.40 29.42 33.40
C LEU A 133 35.66 30.54 34.42
N LYS A 134 35.34 31.80 34.07
CA LYS A 134 35.47 32.96 34.97
C LYS A 134 34.20 33.26 35.76
N GLU A 135 33.07 32.67 35.38
CA GLU A 135 31.80 32.72 36.11
C GLU A 135 31.73 31.60 37.17
#